data_AF-A0A399NP93-F1
#
_entry.id   AF-A0A399NP93-F1
#
_cell.length_a   1.000
_cell.length_b   1.000
_cell.length_c   1.000
_cell.angle_alpha   90.00
_cell.angle_beta   90.00
_cell.angle_gamma   90.00
#
_symmetry.space_group_name_H-M   'P 1'
#
loop_
_entity.id
_entity.type
_entity.pdbx_description
1 polymer ?
#
loop_
_entity_poly.entity_id
_entity_poly.type
_entity_poly.pdbx_seq_one_letter_code
_entity_poly.pdbx_strand_id
1 'polypeptide(L)'
;MTSLASARAPRKDAATNRQALVDAAVVALDRDPDASLETIAAVAGLSRRAVYGHFATRDDLVREVLQRGARRVVEALAGITHDDSRIHVALIGARLWVEVEQVRVMARVAVRGPLARE
;
A
#
# COMPACT_ATOMS: atom_id res chain seq x y z
N MET A 1 37.59 8.28 -23.14
CA MET A 1 36.68 9.06 -22.27
C MET A 1 35.27 8.83 -22.77
N THR A 2 34.60 7.82 -22.22
CA THR A 2 33.40 7.97 -21.35
C THR A 2 32.18 8.34 -22.20
N SER A 3 31.20 7.47 -22.41
CA SER A 3 30.34 6.98 -21.34
C SER A 3 29.57 5.74 -21.82
N LEU A 4 29.69 4.63 -21.10
CA LEU A 4 28.75 3.51 -21.21
C LEU A 4 27.42 4.02 -20.68
N ALA A 5 26.46 4.25 -21.58
CA ALA A 5 25.07 4.43 -21.23
C ALA A 5 24.67 3.22 -20.37
N SER A 6 24.58 3.45 -19.06
CA SER A 6 24.29 2.43 -18.08
C SER A 6 22.92 1.85 -18.40
N ALA A 7 22.90 0.60 -18.85
CA ALA A 7 21.73 -0.26 -18.92
C ALA A 7 21.23 -0.54 -17.49
N ARG A 8 20.73 0.50 -16.81
CA ARG A 8 19.91 0.33 -15.61
C ARG A 8 18.66 -0.41 -16.08
N ALA A 9 18.63 -1.70 -15.77
CA ALA A 9 17.74 -2.66 -16.39
C ALA A 9 16.25 -2.28 -16.25
N PRO A 10 15.41 -2.50 -17.29
CA PRO A 10 13.98 -2.14 -17.30
C PRO A 10 13.17 -2.63 -16.09
N ARG A 11 13.61 -3.73 -15.48
CA ARG A 11 12.95 -4.35 -14.30
C ARG A 11 13.05 -3.47 -13.05
N LYS A 12 14.15 -2.73 -12.86
CA LYS A 12 14.35 -1.87 -11.69
C LYS A 12 13.42 -0.66 -11.74
N ASP A 13 13.22 -0.10 -12.93
CA ASP A 13 12.32 1.03 -13.15
C ASP A 13 10.86 0.58 -13.05
N ALA A 14 10.52 -0.60 -13.57
CA ALA A 14 9.19 -1.20 -13.39
C ALA A 14 8.82 -1.44 -11.92
N ALA A 15 9.75 -1.95 -11.10
CA ALA A 15 9.51 -2.13 -9.67
C ALA A 15 9.37 -0.80 -8.93
N THR A 16 10.21 0.18 -9.28
CA THR A 16 10.16 1.53 -8.69
C THR A 16 8.83 2.23 -9.03
N ASN A 17 8.40 2.14 -10.30
CA ASN A 17 7.13 2.70 -10.74
C ASN A 17 5.94 2.02 -10.07
N ARG A 18 5.96 0.68 -9.94
CA ARG A 18 4.93 -0.05 -9.20
C ARG A 18 4.85 0.44 -7.75
N GLN A 19 5.98 0.63 -7.09
CA GLN A 19 6.01 1.14 -5.71
C GLN A 19 5.43 2.56 -5.63
N ALA A 20 5.84 3.45 -6.53
CA ALA A 20 5.32 4.83 -6.59
C ALA A 20 3.80 4.87 -6.80
N LEU A 21 3.24 3.96 -7.59
CA LEU A 21 1.78 3.83 -7.76
C LEU A 21 1.07 3.40 -6.48
N VAL A 22 1.62 2.43 -5.74
CA VAL A 22 1.04 1.99 -4.47
C VAL A 22 1.12 3.10 -3.41
N ASP A 23 2.22 3.87 -3.38
CA ASP A 23 2.36 5.03 -2.50
C ASP A 23 1.36 6.13 -2.84
N ALA A 24 1.24 6.48 -4.12
CA ALA A 24 0.25 7.44 -4.59
C ALA A 24 -1.20 6.98 -4.30
N ALA A 25 -1.47 5.68 -4.42
CA ALA A 25 -2.79 5.11 -4.13
C ALA A 25 -3.16 5.30 -2.65
N VAL A 26 -2.23 5.09 -1.72
CA VAL A 26 -2.49 5.33 -0.29
C VAL A 26 -2.90 6.79 -0.05
N VAL A 27 -2.18 7.75 -0.65
CA VAL A 27 -2.47 9.18 -0.48
C VAL A 27 -3.80 9.57 -1.14
N ALA A 28 -4.07 9.07 -2.34
CA ALA A 28 -5.28 9.40 -3.09
C ALA A 28 -6.53 8.82 -2.41
N LEU A 29 -6.48 7.55 -1.99
CA LEU A 29 -7.61 6.84 -1.37
C LEU A 29 -7.91 7.32 0.05
N ASP A 30 -6.92 7.89 0.75
CA ASP A 30 -7.14 8.58 2.03
C ASP A 30 -8.01 9.83 1.87
N ARG A 31 -7.77 10.60 0.81
CA ARG A 31 -8.54 11.81 0.51
C ARG A 31 -9.90 11.51 -0.10
N ASP A 32 -9.92 10.61 -1.07
CA ASP A 32 -11.11 10.19 -1.80
C ASP A 32 -11.09 8.67 -1.98
N PRO A 33 -11.91 7.93 -1.20
CA PRO A 33 -12.01 6.49 -1.32
C PRO A 33 -12.41 6.01 -2.70
N ASP A 34 -13.02 6.85 -3.56
CA ASP A 34 -13.47 6.49 -4.91
C ASP A 34 -12.51 6.97 -6.01
N ALA A 35 -11.31 7.47 -5.63
CA ALA A 35 -10.31 7.97 -6.57
C ALA A 35 -10.02 6.99 -7.72
N SER A 36 -10.00 7.52 -8.94
CA SER A 36 -9.80 6.74 -10.16
C SER A 36 -8.33 6.34 -10.37
N LEU A 37 -8.08 5.33 -11.21
CA LEU A 37 -6.71 4.94 -11.58
C LEU A 37 -5.94 6.08 -12.24
N GLU A 38 -6.62 6.93 -13.03
CA GLU A 38 -6.02 8.11 -13.66
C GLU A 38 -5.60 9.16 -12.64
N THR A 39 -6.43 9.36 -11.60
CA THR A 39 -6.12 10.28 -10.51
C THR A 39 -4.89 9.80 -9.76
N ILE A 40 -4.82 8.50 -9.46
CA ILE A 40 -3.66 7.89 -8.81
C ILE A 40 -2.41 7.97 -9.69
N ALA A 41 -2.53 7.74 -11.00
CA ALA A 41 -1.45 7.91 -11.96
C ALA A 41 -0.87 9.33 -11.89
N ALA A 42 -1.74 10.35 -11.89
CA ALA A 42 -1.36 11.74 -11.82
C ALA A 42 -0.63 12.07 -10.51
N VAL A 43 -1.12 11.57 -9.37
CA VAL A 43 -0.46 11.73 -8.06
C VAL A 43 0.94 11.08 -8.06
N ALA A 44 1.11 9.94 -8.75
CA ALA A 44 2.40 9.28 -8.89
C ALA A 44 3.34 9.95 -9.92
N GLY A 45 2.86 10.94 -10.69
CA GLY A 45 3.61 11.52 -11.81
C GLY A 45 3.79 10.54 -12.99
N LEU A 46 2.91 9.55 -13.13
CA LEU A 46 2.98 8.49 -14.13
C LEU A 46 1.84 8.60 -15.16
N SER A 47 2.08 8.09 -16.36
CA SER A 47 1.06 8.06 -17.41
C SER A 47 0.00 6.98 -17.17
N ARG A 48 -1.19 7.14 -17.73
CA ARG A 48 -2.25 6.10 -17.70
C ARG A 48 -1.74 4.75 -18.23
N ARG A 49 -0.98 4.77 -19.32
CA ARG A 49 -0.38 3.55 -19.91
C ARG A 49 0.54 2.84 -18.91
N ALA A 50 1.30 3.58 -18.11
CA ALA A 50 2.16 2.99 -17.09
C ALA A 50 1.35 2.33 -15.98
N VAL A 51 0.25 2.96 -15.53
CA VAL A 51 -0.66 2.36 -14.53
C VAL A 51 -1.26 1.06 -15.04
N TYR A 52 -1.87 1.07 -16.22
CA TYR A 52 -2.49 -0.13 -16.79
C TYR A 52 -1.47 -1.23 -17.11
N GLY A 53 -0.18 -0.89 -17.27
CA GLY A 53 0.89 -1.87 -17.38
C GLY A 53 1.23 -2.59 -16.06
N HIS A 54 0.85 -2.02 -14.91
CA HIS A 54 1.09 -2.59 -13.58
C HIS A 54 -0.17 -3.13 -12.91
N PHE A 55 -1.32 -2.50 -13.13
CA PHE A 55 -2.60 -2.83 -12.52
C PHE A 55 -3.69 -2.79 -13.59
N ALA A 56 -4.32 -3.93 -13.87
CA ALA A 56 -5.35 -4.02 -14.90
C ALA A 56 -6.63 -3.31 -14.46
N THR A 57 -6.94 -3.38 -13.17
CA THR A 57 -8.13 -2.77 -12.57
C THR A 57 -7.79 -1.94 -11.33
N ARG A 58 -8.72 -1.06 -10.94
CA ARG A 58 -8.63 -0.33 -9.67
C ARG A 58 -8.60 -1.29 -8.48
N ASP A 59 -9.36 -2.37 -8.57
CA ASP A 59 -9.46 -3.37 -7.50
C ASP A 59 -8.14 -4.12 -7.28
N ASP A 60 -7.36 -4.36 -8.35
CA ASP A 60 -6.02 -4.94 -8.23
C ASP A 60 -5.08 -4.02 -7.45
N LEU A 61 -5.12 -2.72 -7.74
CA LEU A 61 -4.32 -1.73 -7.03
C LEU A 61 -4.73 -1.60 -5.56
N VAL A 62 -6.04 -1.53 -5.30
CA VAL A 62 -6.58 -1.48 -3.93
C VAL A 62 -6.18 -2.73 -3.16
N ARG A 63 -6.25 -3.92 -3.77
CA ARG A 63 -5.82 -5.18 -3.15
C ARG A 63 -4.33 -5.14 -2.77
N GLU A 64 -3.47 -4.62 -3.64
CA GLU A 64 -2.04 -4.47 -3.33
C GLU A 64 -1.81 -3.51 -2.16
N VAL A 65 -2.51 -2.37 -2.13
CA VAL A 65 -2.48 -1.43 -0.99
C VAL A 65 -2.91 -2.14 0.30
N LEU A 66 -3.98 -2.94 0.24
CA LEU A 66 -4.48 -3.73 1.36
C LEU A 66 -3.44 -4.74 1.87
N GLN A 67 -2.84 -5.52 0.97
CA GLN A 67 -1.82 -6.50 1.30
C GLN A 67 -0.54 -5.84 1.86
N ARG A 68 -0.16 -4.67 1.34
CA ARG A 68 0.98 -3.91 1.87
C ARG A 68 0.73 -3.45 3.31
N GLY A 69 -0.45 -2.89 3.59
CA GLY A 69 -0.79 -2.48 4.96
C GLY A 69 -0.85 -3.65 5.92
N ALA A 70 -1.47 -4.78 5.52
CA ALA A 70 -1.49 -6.00 6.32
C ALA A 70 -0.08 -6.51 6.66
N ARG A 71 0.82 -6.55 5.68
CA ARG A 71 2.22 -6.95 5.88
C ARG A 71 2.95 -6.02 6.85
N ARG A 72 2.75 -4.70 6.73
CA ARG A 72 3.34 -3.71 7.65
C ARG A 72 2.86 -3.93 9.09
N VAL A 73 1.58 -4.25 9.28
CA VAL A 73 1.03 -4.58 10.60
C VAL A 73 1.68 -5.85 11.14
N VAL A 74 1.75 -6.92 10.35
CA VAL A 74 2.42 -8.17 10.76
C VAL A 74 3.88 -7.94 11.13
N GLU A 75 4.63 -7.20 10.30
CA GLU A 75 6.03 -6.85 10.57
C GLU A 75 6.19 -5.99 11.84
N ALA A 76 5.29 -5.04 12.08
CA ALA A 76 5.30 -4.22 13.29
C ALA A 76 5.02 -5.03 14.57
N LEU A 77 4.33 -6.16 14.45
CA LEU A 77 4.04 -7.08 15.55
C LEU A 77 5.11 -8.17 15.71
N ALA A 78 5.85 -8.52 14.64
CA ALA A 78 6.77 -9.66 14.61
C ALA A 78 7.95 -9.59 15.61
N GLY A 79 8.18 -8.45 16.26
CA GLY A 79 9.19 -8.27 17.30
C GLY A 79 8.64 -8.16 18.72
N ILE A 80 7.33 -8.20 18.89
CA ILE A 80 6.70 -8.07 20.22
C ILE A 80 6.69 -9.44 20.87
N THR A 81 7.51 -9.59 21.91
CA THR A 81 7.50 -10.78 22.75
C THR A 81 7.68 -10.40 24.20
N HIS A 82 7.00 -11.12 25.08
CA HIS A 82 7.16 -11.01 26.51
C HIS A 82 6.75 -12.33 27.17
N ASP A 83 7.44 -12.70 28.24
CA ASP A 83 7.23 -13.98 28.92
C ASP A 83 5.87 -14.05 29.63
N ASP A 84 5.31 -12.91 30.06
CA ASP A 84 3.93 -12.81 30.56
C ASP A 84 2.93 -12.54 29.42
N SER A 85 2.02 -13.48 29.19
CA SER A 85 0.98 -13.41 28.16
C SER A 85 0.08 -12.17 28.26
N ARG A 86 -0.19 -11.65 29.47
CA ARG A 86 -1.02 -10.46 29.66
C ARG A 86 -0.32 -9.22 29.15
N ILE A 87 0.98 -9.13 29.41
CA ILE A 87 1.83 -8.02 28.93
C ILE A 87 2.04 -8.15 27.43
N HIS A 88 2.21 -9.37 26.89
CA HIS A 88 2.29 -9.60 25.45
C HIS A 88 1.03 -9.07 24.73
N VAL A 89 -0.17 -9.41 25.20
CA VAL A 89 -1.43 -8.91 24.63
C VAL A 89 -1.54 -7.39 24.77
N ALA A 90 -1.13 -6.82 25.90
CA ALA A 90 -1.12 -5.37 26.10
C ALA A 90 -0.16 -4.66 25.12
N LEU A 91 1.02 -5.24 24.85
CA LEU A 91 2.00 -4.71 23.91
C LEU A 91 1.49 -4.77 22.45
N ILE A 92 0.84 -5.88 22.07
CA ILE A 92 0.16 -5.98 20.76
C ILE A 92 -0.92 -4.89 20.65
N GLY A 93 -1.78 -4.76 21.67
CA GLY A 93 -2.84 -3.75 21.69
C GLY A 93 -2.30 -2.31 21.60
N ALA A 94 -1.26 -1.99 22.37
CA ALA A 94 -0.61 -0.69 22.35
C ALA A 94 0.06 -0.40 21.00
N ARG A 95 0.70 -1.40 20.37
CA ARG A 95 1.33 -1.22 19.06
C ARG A 95 0.31 -1.02 17.96
N LEU A 96 -0.79 -1.78 17.99
CA LEU A 96 -1.90 -1.63 17.06
C LEU A 96 -2.53 -0.24 17.18
N TRP A 97 -2.73 0.28 18.39
CA TRP A 97 -3.25 1.63 18.61
C TRP A 97 -2.39 2.73 17.96
N VAL A 98 -1.07 2.57 17.95
CA VAL A 98 -0.15 3.51 17.27
C VAL A 98 -0.20 3.39 15.73
N GLU A 99 -0.53 2.22 15.18
CA GLU A 99 -0.67 2.03 13.72
C GLU A 99 -2.08 2.37 13.19
N VAL A 100 -3.10 2.49 14.07
CA VAL A 100 -4.52 2.69 13.69
C VAL A 100 -4.79 4.02 12.97
N GLU A 101 -3.92 5.04 13.08
CA GLU A 101 -4.05 6.26 12.27
C GLU A 101 -3.94 5.98 10.74
N GLN A 102 -3.21 4.95 10.30
CA GLN A 102 -3.22 4.52 8.89
C GLN A 102 -4.35 3.54 8.54
N VAL A 103 -4.86 2.77 9.52
CA VAL A 103 -5.92 1.77 9.30
C VAL A 103 -7.28 2.42 9.03
N ARG A 104 -7.54 3.64 9.53
CA ARG A 104 -8.80 4.37 9.28
C ARG A 104 -9.09 4.63 7.80
N VAL A 105 -8.07 4.63 6.95
CA VAL A 105 -8.19 4.75 5.49
C VAL A 105 -8.61 3.43 4.88
N MET A 106 -7.91 2.35 5.24
CA MET A 106 -8.16 1.00 4.72
C MET A 106 -9.50 0.44 5.19
N ALA A 107 -9.89 0.72 6.44
CA ALA A 107 -11.19 0.33 6.99
C ALA A 107 -12.35 1.02 6.25
N ARG A 108 -12.20 2.29 5.84
CA ARG A 108 -13.23 2.99 5.04
C ARG A 108 -13.37 2.41 3.63
N VAL A 109 -12.26 1.98 3.04
CA VAL A 109 -12.25 1.30 1.72
C VAL A 109 -12.81 -0.12 1.82
N ALA A 110 -12.50 -0.87 2.87
CA ALA A 110 -12.98 -2.24 3.07
C ALA A 110 -14.49 -2.29 3.42
N VAL A 111 -14.99 -1.35 4.22
CA VAL A 111 -16.40 -1.31 4.68
C VAL A 111 -17.36 -0.83 3.58
N ARG A 112 -16.86 -0.19 2.50
CA ARG A 112 -17.68 0.23 1.33
C ARG A 112 -17.35 -0.52 0.03
N GLY A 113 -16.35 -1.40 0.04
CA GLY A 113 -16.00 -2.25 -1.09
C GLY A 113 -16.81 -3.56 -1.16
N PRO A 114 -16.77 -4.28 -2.29
CA PRO A 114 -17.59 -5.47 -2.57
C PRO A 114 -17.42 -6.66 -1.61
N LEU A 115 -16.51 -6.59 -0.63
CA LEU A 115 -16.32 -7.60 0.42
C LEU A 115 -17.35 -7.49 1.57
N ALA A 116 -18.20 -6.45 1.57
CA ALA A 116 -19.31 -6.33 2.53
C ALA A 116 -20.54 -7.19 2.15
N ARG A 117 -20.45 -7.99 1.08
CA ARG A 117 -21.50 -8.94 0.68
C ARG A 117 -20.97 -10.38 0.80
N GLU A 118 -20.87 -10.85 2.03
CA GLU A 118 -20.96 -12.27 2.41
C GLU A 118 -21.87 -12.36 3.63
#